data_AF-A0A847CUN8-F1
#
_entry.id   AF-A0A847CUN8-F1
#
_cell.length_a   1.000
_cell.length_b   1.000
_cell.length_c   1.000
_cell.angle_alpha   90.00
_cell.angle_beta   90.00
_cell.angle_gamma   90.00
#
_symmetry.space_group_name_H-M   'P 1'
#
loop_
_entity.id
_entity.type
_entity.pdbx_description
1 polymer ?
#
loop_
_entity_poly.entity_id
_entity_poly.type
_entity_poly.pdbx_seq_one_letter_code
_entity_poly.pdbx_strand_id
1 'polypeptide(L)' 'MNLTVKEAAKILGKSTDFVKMGIETGILPIGVCVEMGRKNYHISREALETYMKYGARPLIIDKEFEDL' A
#
# COMPACT_ATOMS: atom_id res chain seq x y z
N MET A 1 2.62 -9.40 8.03
CA MET A 1 1.57 -10.28 7.45
C MET A 1 1.23 -9.77 6.06
N ASN A 2 1.19 -10.64 5.04
CA ASN A 2 0.86 -10.25 3.65
C ASN A 2 -0.66 -10.26 3.45
N LEU A 3 -1.20 -9.20 2.87
CA LEU A 3 -2.61 -9.10 2.50
C LEU A 3 -2.84 -9.50 1.04
N THR A 4 -4.01 -10.05 0.75
CA THR A 4 -4.49 -10.20 -0.61
C THR A 4 -4.99 -8.86 -1.15
N VAL A 5 -5.01 -8.72 -2.49
CA VAL A 5 -5.61 -7.55 -3.16
C VAL A 5 -7.06 -7.32 -2.72
N LYS A 6 -7.83 -8.40 -2.50
CA LYS A 6 -9.24 -8.33 -2.09
C LYS A 6 -9.40 -7.78 -0.68
N GLU A 7 -8.52 -8.16 0.25
CA GLU A 7 -8.52 -7.63 1.62
C GLU A 7 -8.12 -6.16 1.63
N ALA A 8 -7.06 -5.79 0.91
CA ALA A 8 -6.65 -4.40 0.77
C ALA A 8 -7.75 -3.52 0.17
N ALA A 9 -8.44 -4.01 -0.87
CA ALA A 9 -9.56 -3.32 -1.50
C ALA A 9 -10.73 -3.08 -0.54
N LYS A 10 -11.06 -4.07 0.30
CA LYS A 10 -12.07 -3.93 1.35
C LYS A 10 -11.69 -2.88 2.39
N ILE A 11 -10.43 -2.89 2.84
CA ILE A 11 -9.93 -1.92 3.84
C ILE A 11 -9.94 -0.49 3.26
N LEU A 12 -9.54 -0.32 2.00
CA LEU A 12 -9.50 0.97 1.31
C LEU A 12 -10.89 1.48 0.88
N GLY A 13 -11.92 0.62 0.89
CA GLY A 13 -13.21 0.95 0.30
C GLY A 13 -13.14 1.20 -1.21
N LYS A 14 -12.27 0.47 -1.93
CA LYS A 14 -12.00 0.62 -3.37
C LYS A 14 -12.18 -0.70 -4.12
N SER A 15 -12.16 -0.64 -5.45
CA SER A 15 -12.16 -1.84 -6.28
C SER A 15 -10.79 -2.54 -6.26
N THR A 16 -10.76 -3.83 -6.58
CA THR A 16 -9.48 -4.56 -6.72
C THR A 16 -8.61 -3.99 -7.82
N ASP A 17 -9.20 -3.47 -8.90
CA ASP A 17 -8.44 -2.92 -10.04
C ASP A 17 -7.80 -1.59 -9.68
N PHE A 18 -8.46 -0.77 -8.87
CA PHE A 18 -7.85 0.43 -8.29
C PHE A 18 -6.58 0.07 -7.49
N VAL A 19 -6.66 -0.96 -6.63
CA VAL A 19 -5.52 -1.40 -5.81
C VAL A 19 -4.38 -1.92 -6.69
N LYS A 20 -4.69 -2.75 -7.69
CA LYS A 20 -3.69 -3.27 -8.63
C LYS A 20 -3.01 -2.14 -9.41
N MET A 21 -3.78 -1.25 -10.03
CA MET A 21 -3.24 -0.11 -10.77
C MET A 21 -2.42 0.80 -9.86
N GLY A 22 -2.88 1.08 -8.64
CA GLY A 22 -2.14 1.89 -7.68
C GLY A 22 -0.77 1.29 -7.33
N ILE A 23 -0.71 -0.03 -7.11
CA ILE A 23 0.55 -0.73 -6.84
C ILE A 23 1.45 -0.74 -8.08
N GLU A 24 0.90 -1.06 -9.26
CA GLU A 24 1.66 -1.16 -10.52
C GLU A 24 2.22 0.18 -10.98
N THR A 25 1.50 1.28 -10.71
CA THR A 25 1.95 2.65 -11.03
C THR A 25 2.80 3.29 -9.94
N GLY A 26 2.94 2.64 -8.78
CA GLY A 26 3.66 3.17 -7.61
C GLY A 26 2.93 4.29 -6.85
N ILE A 27 1.72 4.67 -7.26
CA ILE A 27 0.90 5.69 -6.58
C ILE A 27 0.41 5.22 -5.21
N LEU A 28 0.22 3.91 -5.05
CA LEU A 28 -0.24 3.28 -3.81
C LEU A 28 0.92 2.50 -3.17
N PRO A 29 1.71 3.13 -2.27
CA PRO A 29 2.94 2.54 -1.72
C PRO A 29 2.64 1.54 -0.58
N ILE A 30 1.70 0.62 -0.79
CA ILE A 30 1.28 -0.38 0.20
C ILE A 30 1.87 -1.76 -0.06
N GLY A 31 2.54 -1.93 -1.20
CA GLY A 31 3.03 -3.21 -1.67
C GLY A 31 3.73 -3.12 -3.01
N VAL A 32 4.08 -4.29 -3.55
CA VAL A 32 4.74 -4.43 -4.85
C VAL A 32 4.05 -5.47 -5.72
N CYS A 33 4.10 -5.27 -7.03
CA CYS A 33 3.70 -6.25 -8.02
C CYS A 33 4.96 -6.89 -8.61
N VAL A 34 5.05 -8.21 -8.56
CA VAL A 34 6.13 -9.01 -9.16
C VAL A 34 5.54 -9.84 -10.29
N GLU A 35 6.10 -9.70 -11.48
CA GLU A 35 5.66 -10.45 -12.67
C GLU A 35 6.65 -11.55 -13.01
N MET A 36 6.24 -12.80 -12.84
CA MET A 36 6.97 -13.99 -13.30
C MET A 36 5.98 -14.94 -13.98
N GLY A 37 5.63 -14.61 -15.24
CA GLY A 37 4.58 -15.28 -16.03
C GLY A 37 3.15 -14.92 -15.60
N ARG A 38 2.92 -14.68 -14.31
CA ARG A 38 1.70 -14.07 -13.75
C ARG A 38 2.06 -12.95 -12.80
N LYS A 39 1.17 -11.96 -12.69
CA LYS A 39 1.28 -10.87 -11.69
C LYS A 39 0.95 -11.39 -10.30
N ASN A 40 1.90 -11.26 -9.40
CA ASN A 40 1.75 -11.59 -7.98
C ASN A 40 1.89 -10.30 -7.16
N TYR A 41 0.97 -10.10 -6.23
CA TYR A 41 0.93 -8.88 -5.41
C TYR A 41 1.35 -9.23 -3.98
N HIS A 42 2.33 -8.50 -3.47
CA HIS A 42 2.79 -8.59 -2.08
C HIS A 42 2.43 -7.28 -1.37
N ILE A 43 1.41 -7.32 -0.53
CA ILE A 43 0.85 -6.14 0.14
C ILE A 43 1.17 -6.23 1.64
N SER A 44 1.93 -5.26 2.13
CA SER A 44 2.24 -5.18 3.56
C SER A 44 1.06 -4.57 4.32
N ARG A 45 0.58 -5.30 5.34
CA ARG A 45 -0.42 -4.78 6.29
C ARG A 45 0.02 -3.45 6.92
N GLU A 46 1.27 -3.38 7.37
CA GLU A 46 1.83 -2.21 8.04
C GLU A 46 1.88 -0.99 7.11
N ALA A 47 2.30 -1.20 5.85
CA ALA A 47 2.34 -0.13 4.86
C ALA A 47 0.93 0.38 4.53
N LEU A 48 -0.06 -0.52 4.45
CA LEU A 48 -1.46 -0.15 4.26
C LEU A 48 -2.00 0.67 5.44
N GLU A 49 -1.74 0.24 6.68
CA GLU A 49 -2.16 0.96 7.89
C GLU A 49 -1.52 2.34 7.97
N THR A 50 -0.24 2.44 7.63
CA THR A 50 0.50 3.70 7.53
C THR A 50 -0.12 4.62 6.47
N TYR A 51 -0.40 4.10 5.28
CA TYR A 51 -1.06 4.85 4.21
C TYR A 51 -2.45 5.35 4.62
N MET A 52 -3.23 4.54 5.35
CA MET A 52 -4.54 4.94 5.86
C MET A 52 -4.45 6.05 6.92
N LYS A 53 -3.38 6.05 7.74
CA LYS A 53 -3.18 7.05 8.79
C LYS A 53 -2.65 8.38 8.25
N TYR A 54 -1.72 8.34 7.30
CA TYR A 54 -0.96 9.53 6.88
C TYR A 54 -1.15 9.94 5.41
N GLY A 55 -1.80 9.11 4.60
CA GLY A 55 -1.90 9.27 3.16
C GLY A 55 -0.62 8.87 2.43
N ALA A 56 -0.41 9.37 1.21
CA ALA A 56 0.82 9.16 0.42
C ALA A 56 2.04 9.96 0.94
N ARG A 57 2.05 10.36 2.22
CA ARG A 57 3.14 11.17 2.77
C ARG A 57 4.43 10.35 2.88
N PRO A 58 5.58 10.91 2.49
CA PRO A 58 6.86 10.23 2.63
C PRO A 58 7.24 10.09 4.11
N LEU A 59 7.68 8.88 4.49
CA LEU A 59 8.15 8.49 5.83
C LEU A 59 9.37 9.27 6.35
N ILE A 60 9.90 10.21 5.56
CA ILE A 60 11.13 10.94 5.86
C ILE A 60 10.88 12.08 6.87
N ILE A 61 9.63 12.50 7.08
CA ILE A 61 9.33 13.72 7.85
C ILE A 61 8.98 13.45 9.32
N ASP A 62 8.52 12.24 9.66
CA ASP A 62 7.88 12.02 10.98
C ASP A 62 8.87 11.79 12.12
N LYS A 63 10.13 11.44 11.85
CA LYS A 63 11.09 11.09 12.92
C LYS A 63 11.69 12.30 13.65
N GLU A 64 11.52 13.53 13.13
CA GLU A 64 12.02 14.77 13.75
C GLU A 64 10.94 15.60 14.46
N PHE A 65 9.65 15.25 14.32
CA PHE A 65 8.55 16.05 14.88
C PHE A 65 7.83 15.40 16.08
N GLU A 66 8.24 14.20 16.52
CA GLU A 66 7.72 13.59 17.76
C GLU A 66 8.36 14.18 19.04
N ASP A 67 9.44 14.96 18.91
CA ASP A 67 10.17 15.59 20.03
C ASP A 67 9.96 17.13 20.14
N LEU A 68 8.93 17.70 19.50
CA LEU A 68 8.60 19.15 19.53
C LEU A 68 7.23 19.46 20.15
#